data_AF-A0A7R9ZA70-F1
#
_entry.id   AF-A0A7R9ZA70-F1
#
_cell.length_a   1.000
_cell.length_b   1.000
_cell.length_c   1.000
_cell.angle_alpha   90.00
_cell.angle_beta   90.00
_cell.angle_gamma   90.00
#
_symmetry.space_group_name_H-M   'P 1'
#
loop_
_entity.id
_entity.type
_entity.pdbx_description
1 polymer ?
#
loop_
_entity_poly.entity_id
_entity_poly.type
_entity_poly.pdbx_seq_one_letter_code
_entity_poly.pdbx_strand_id
1 'polypeptide(L)'
;IEHTNDLQKQDQRQDDCEEKSTELSSRTHRLRKPESKSVSFSHVEIREFSIVVGDHPMCMSLPLSLGWMHCQEDIMIGIDLYEDFRRQRPRRSGSNLVLSYFERKNRLREVAGLTEAEIFCAERSFLRNKRRDGHCLRPPPPSGVVFADHRKNRSN
;
A
#
# COMPACT_ATOMS: atom_id res chain seq x y z
N ILE A 1 68.99 6.51 -56.52
CA ILE A 1 68.49 7.65 -55.74
C ILE A 1 68.63 7.21 -54.29
N GLU A 2 69.84 7.27 -53.75
CA GLU A 2 70.38 8.45 -53.02
C GLU A 2 69.55 8.71 -51.76
N HIS A 3 70.06 9.00 -50.57
CA HIS A 3 71.39 9.05 -49.98
C HIS A 3 71.13 9.10 -48.46
N THR A 4 72.09 8.66 -47.67
CA THR A 4 72.22 8.86 -46.22
C THR A 4 72.15 10.35 -45.82
N ASN A 5 71.77 10.64 -44.57
CA ASN A 5 72.48 11.54 -43.62
C ASN A 5 71.56 11.78 -42.40
N ASP A 6 71.86 11.37 -41.17
CA ASP A 6 72.96 11.73 -40.26
C ASP A 6 73.01 13.20 -39.80
N LEU A 7 73.01 13.32 -38.47
CA LEU A 7 73.73 14.29 -37.62
C LEU A 7 73.20 15.74 -37.45
N GLN A 8 72.77 15.97 -36.20
CA GLN A 8 73.37 16.91 -35.22
C GLN A 8 73.08 18.43 -35.21
N LYS A 9 72.89 18.90 -33.96
CA LYS A 9 73.29 20.20 -33.36
C LYS A 9 72.45 21.42 -33.80
N GLN A 10 72.25 22.48 -33.03
CA GLN A 10 72.59 22.95 -31.66
C GLN A 10 71.64 24.16 -31.42
N ASP A 11 71.06 24.33 -30.24
CA ASP A 11 71.38 25.40 -29.27
C ASP A 11 71.25 26.86 -29.78
N GLN A 12 70.26 27.62 -29.25
CA GLN A 12 70.47 28.94 -28.61
C GLN A 12 69.14 29.61 -28.17
N ARG A 13 69.13 30.03 -26.89
CA ARG A 13 68.73 31.33 -26.27
C ARG A 13 67.52 32.09 -26.85
N GLN A 14 66.67 32.83 -26.13
CA GLN A 14 66.40 33.22 -24.74
C GLN A 14 65.36 34.34 -24.93
N ASP A 15 64.26 34.44 -24.16
CA ASP A 15 63.59 35.73 -23.87
C ASP A 15 62.50 35.55 -22.79
N ASP A 16 62.38 36.60 -22.00
CA ASP A 16 61.93 36.65 -20.61
C ASP A 16 60.41 36.68 -20.37
N CYS A 17 60.09 36.59 -19.08
CA CYS A 17 58.90 37.13 -18.40
C CYS A 17 57.58 36.37 -18.57
N GLU A 18 57.27 35.49 -17.60
CA GLU A 18 55.89 35.41 -17.15
C GLU A 18 55.76 35.30 -15.62
N GLU A 19 55.17 36.36 -15.11
CA GLU A 19 54.61 36.70 -13.82
C GLU A 19 54.46 35.59 -12.76
N LYS A 20 55.08 35.86 -11.61
CA LYS A 20 54.98 35.07 -10.38
C LYS A 20 53.66 35.36 -9.68
N SER A 21 52.58 34.70 -10.10
CA SER A 21 51.33 34.62 -9.33
C SER A 21 51.33 33.34 -8.50
N THR A 22 51.73 33.48 -7.23
CA THR A 22 51.50 32.48 -6.19
C THR A 22 50.00 32.37 -5.92
N GLU A 23 49.28 31.69 -6.81
CA GLU A 23 47.93 31.23 -6.50
C GLU A 23 48.03 29.99 -5.63
N LEU A 24 47.78 30.20 -4.34
CA LEU A 24 47.45 29.18 -3.37
C LEU A 24 46.23 28.41 -3.91
N SER A 25 46.50 27.35 -4.68
CA SER A 25 45.49 26.42 -5.18
C SER A 25 44.85 25.75 -3.99
N SER A 26 43.79 26.40 -3.50
CA SER A 26 42.87 25.85 -2.54
C SER A 26 42.25 24.65 -3.23
N ARG A 27 42.80 23.47 -2.94
CA ARG A 27 42.16 22.18 -3.21
C ARG A 27 40.81 22.22 -2.53
N THR A 28 39.82 22.71 -3.26
CA THR A 28 38.42 22.54 -2.93
C THR A 28 38.18 21.04 -3.10
N HIS A 29 38.42 20.30 -2.02
CA HIS A 29 37.80 19.01 -1.85
C HIS A 29 36.31 19.26 -2.04
N ARG A 30 35.76 18.95 -3.22
CA ARG A 30 34.33 18.81 -3.39
C ARG A 30 33.94 17.72 -2.41
N LEU A 31 33.52 18.13 -1.21
CA LEU A 31 32.89 17.26 -0.25
C LEU A 31 31.68 16.71 -1.00
N ARG A 32 31.81 15.47 -1.52
CA ARG A 32 30.68 14.75 -2.07
C ARG A 32 29.67 14.71 -0.93
N LYS A 33 28.55 15.40 -1.09
CA LYS A 33 27.45 15.33 -0.13
C LYS A 33 27.21 13.85 0.12
N PRO A 34 27.16 13.41 1.39
CA PRO A 34 26.84 12.02 1.68
C PRO A 34 25.52 11.73 0.96
N GLU A 35 25.54 10.78 0.03
CA GLU A 35 24.32 10.40 -0.67
C GLU A 35 23.33 9.94 0.40
N SER A 36 22.21 10.65 0.49
CA SER A 36 21.15 10.31 1.42
C SER A 36 20.66 8.93 1.04
N LYS A 37 20.88 7.95 1.92
CA LYS A 37 20.34 6.61 1.73
C LYS A 37 18.82 6.72 1.61
N SER A 38 18.29 6.39 0.44
CA SER A 38 16.85 6.35 0.18
C SER A 38 16.43 4.92 -0.16
N VAL A 39 15.21 4.57 0.26
CA VAL A 39 14.55 3.33 -0.14
C VAL A 39 13.58 3.68 -1.24
N SER A 40 13.66 2.97 -2.36
CA SER A 40 12.70 3.03 -3.45
C SER A 40 12.11 1.65 -3.69
N PHE A 41 10.87 1.64 -4.16
CA PHE A 41 10.19 0.44 -4.62
C PHE A 41 10.19 0.46 -6.14
N SER A 42 10.30 -0.70 -6.78
CA SER A 42 10.34 -0.79 -8.24
C SER A 42 8.97 -1.16 -8.83
N HIS A 43 8.30 -2.15 -8.23
CA HIS A 43 7.08 -2.74 -8.77
C HIS A 43 6.07 -3.05 -7.65
N VAL A 44 4.81 -3.16 -8.05
CA VAL A 44 3.70 -3.69 -7.26
C VAL A 44 3.34 -5.05 -7.83
N GLU A 45 3.23 -6.03 -6.96
CA GLU A 45 2.71 -7.36 -7.26
C GLU A 45 1.28 -7.47 -6.72
N ILE A 46 0.32 -7.78 -7.59
CA ILE A 46 -1.10 -7.90 -7.27
C ILE A 46 -1.50 -9.37 -7.38
N ARG A 47 -2.01 -9.92 -6.28
CA ARG A 47 -2.51 -11.29 -6.20
C ARG A 47 -4.02 -11.31 -6.03
N GLU A 48 -4.68 -12.22 -6.74
CA GLU A 48 -6.14 -12.41 -6.67
C GLU A 48 -6.47 -13.63 -5.83
N PHE A 49 -7.29 -13.45 -4.79
CA PHE A 49 -7.70 -14.52 -3.88
C PHE A 49 -9.16 -14.91 -4.09
N SER A 50 -9.49 -16.17 -3.83
CA SER A 50 -10.87 -16.64 -3.87
C SER A 50 -11.74 -15.92 -2.85
N ILE A 51 -13.01 -15.69 -3.20
CA ILE A 51 -14.01 -15.16 -2.26
C ILE A 51 -14.67 -16.35 -1.56
N VAL A 52 -14.76 -16.29 -0.23
CA VAL A 52 -15.38 -17.32 0.60
C VAL A 52 -16.36 -16.70 1.61
N VAL A 53 -17.22 -17.53 2.18
CA VAL A 53 -18.02 -17.15 3.36
C VAL A 53 -17.08 -17.01 4.56
N GLY A 54 -17.14 -15.86 5.24
CA GLY A 54 -16.31 -15.57 6.41
C GLY A 54 -17.01 -15.76 7.75
N ASP A 55 -16.35 -15.27 8.81
CA ASP A 55 -16.82 -15.38 10.20
C ASP A 55 -16.78 -14.04 10.95
N HIS A 56 -17.04 -12.91 10.28
CA HIS A 56 -16.96 -11.61 10.95
C HIS A 56 -18.16 -11.36 11.91
N PRO A 57 -17.93 -11.18 13.23
CA PRO A 57 -19.00 -11.16 14.23
C PRO A 57 -19.92 -9.92 14.14
N MET A 58 -19.40 -8.79 13.65
CA MET A 58 -20.20 -7.56 13.52
C MET A 58 -21.04 -7.52 12.24
N CYS A 59 -20.87 -8.51 11.36
CA CYS A 59 -21.66 -8.58 10.14
C CYS A 59 -23.11 -8.96 10.46
N MET A 60 -24.08 -8.23 9.92
CA MET A 60 -25.52 -8.49 10.17
C MET A 60 -26.11 -9.60 9.30
N SER A 61 -25.35 -10.07 8.32
CA SER A 61 -25.69 -11.15 7.39
C SER A 61 -24.41 -11.91 7.04
N LEU A 62 -24.40 -12.70 5.97
CA LEU A 62 -23.20 -13.38 5.47
C LEU A 62 -22.00 -12.43 5.27
N PRO A 63 -20.91 -12.60 6.04
CA PRO A 63 -19.66 -11.89 5.79
C PRO A 63 -18.91 -12.51 4.60
N LEU A 64 -18.21 -11.69 3.85
CA LEU A 64 -17.24 -12.14 2.85
C LEU A 64 -15.86 -12.21 3.48
N SER A 65 -15.03 -13.13 3.00
CA SER A 65 -13.61 -13.19 3.31
C SER A 65 -12.82 -13.63 2.09
N LEU A 66 -11.53 -13.40 2.12
CA LEU A 66 -10.60 -13.96 1.14
C LEU A 66 -10.19 -15.35 1.60
N GLY A 67 -10.27 -16.33 0.71
CA GLY A 67 -9.69 -17.64 0.92
C GLY A 67 -8.17 -17.62 0.75
N TRP A 68 -7.52 -18.72 1.11
CA TRP A 68 -6.07 -18.87 0.97
C TRP A 68 -5.62 -19.21 -0.45
N MET A 69 -6.55 -19.67 -1.29
CA MET A 69 -6.30 -19.98 -2.69
C MET A 69 -6.22 -18.67 -3.48
N HIS A 70 -5.11 -18.49 -4.19
CA HIS A 70 -4.92 -17.38 -5.12
C HIS A 70 -4.68 -17.91 -6.52
N CYS A 71 -4.96 -17.07 -7.52
CA CYS A 71 -4.57 -17.32 -8.90
C CYS A 71 -3.05 -17.46 -8.98
N GLN A 72 -2.56 -18.40 -9.80
CA GLN A 72 -1.10 -18.59 -9.98
C GLN A 72 -0.45 -17.47 -10.80
N GLU A 73 -1.26 -16.69 -11.51
CA GLU A 73 -0.81 -15.57 -12.33
C GLU A 73 -0.85 -14.28 -11.50
N ASP A 74 0.30 -13.88 -11.00
CA ASP A 74 0.47 -12.61 -10.31
C ASP A 74 0.67 -11.47 -11.33
N ILE A 75 0.00 -10.34 -11.10
CA ILE A 75 0.13 -9.16 -11.96
C ILE A 75 1.24 -8.27 -11.40
N MET A 76 2.31 -8.06 -12.17
CA MET A 76 3.43 -7.18 -11.81
C MET A 76 3.39 -5.89 -12.62
N ILE A 77 3.32 -4.74 -11.95
CA ILE A 77 3.23 -3.41 -12.58
C ILE A 77 4.30 -2.49 -11.96
N GLY A 78 4.99 -1.70 -12.78
CA GLY A 78 5.94 -0.68 -12.29
C GLY A 78 5.24 0.34 -11.38
N ILE A 79 5.88 0.72 -10.27
CA ILE A 79 5.25 1.56 -9.23
C ILE A 79 4.74 2.88 -9.78
N ASP A 80 5.49 3.51 -10.69
CA ASP A 80 5.13 4.81 -11.27
C ASP A 80 3.86 4.71 -12.11
N LEU A 81 3.75 3.65 -12.93
CA LEU A 81 2.56 3.36 -13.74
C LEU A 81 1.34 3.06 -12.86
N TYR A 82 1.52 2.31 -11.78
CA TYR A 82 0.46 2.04 -10.82
C TYR A 82 -0.07 3.32 -10.16
N GLU A 83 0.83 4.19 -9.69
CA GLU A 83 0.45 5.46 -9.05
C GLU A 83 -0.13 6.47 -10.04
N ASP A 84 0.32 6.49 -11.30
CA ASP A 84 -0.30 7.29 -12.37
C ASP A 84 -1.75 6.85 -12.61
N PHE A 85 -1.99 5.55 -12.78
CA PHE A 85 -3.34 5.00 -12.95
C PHE A 85 -4.23 5.29 -11.73
N ARG A 86 -3.68 5.14 -10.53
CA ARG A 86 -4.39 5.39 -9.27
C ARG A 86 -4.78 6.86 -9.12
N ARG A 87 -3.90 7.80 -9.47
CA ARG A 87 -4.15 9.25 -9.38
C ARG A 87 -5.25 9.73 -10.34
N GLN A 88 -5.46 9.03 -11.46
CA GLN A 88 -6.53 9.34 -12.41
C GLN A 88 -7.93 9.03 -11.86
N ARG A 89 -8.05 8.25 -10.78
CA ARG A 89 -9.34 7.91 -10.18
C ARG A 89 -9.56 8.68 -8.87
N PRO A 90 -10.77 9.23 -8.62
CA PRO A 90 -11.07 9.88 -7.36
C PRO A 90 -10.95 8.88 -6.21
N ARG A 91 -10.45 9.36 -5.06
CA ARG A 91 -10.37 8.54 -3.84
C ARG A 91 -11.77 8.08 -3.46
N ARG A 92 -11.94 6.77 -3.22
CA ARG A 92 -13.22 6.19 -2.79
C ARG A 92 -13.65 6.80 -1.46
N SER A 93 -14.93 7.20 -1.37
CA SER A 93 -15.57 7.57 -0.11
C SER A 93 -15.90 6.32 0.71
N GLY A 94 -16.21 6.50 2.00
CA GLY A 94 -16.55 5.38 2.88
C GLY A 94 -17.70 4.51 2.36
N SER A 95 -18.73 5.12 1.75
CA SER A 95 -19.84 4.39 1.13
C SER A 95 -19.39 3.47 0.00
N ASN A 96 -18.36 3.85 -0.76
CA ASN A 96 -17.79 3.04 -1.85
C ASN A 96 -16.93 1.87 -1.35
N LEU A 97 -16.71 1.78 -0.03
CA LEU A 97 -15.97 0.71 0.63
C LEU A 97 -16.88 -0.28 1.36
N VAL A 98 -18.20 0.00 1.42
CA VAL A 98 -19.19 -0.86 2.08
C VAL A 98 -20.02 -1.58 1.03
N LEU A 99 -20.13 -2.90 1.18
CA LEU A 99 -21.00 -3.71 0.34
C LEU A 99 -22.36 -3.92 1.01
N SER A 100 -23.42 -3.66 0.26
CA SER A 100 -24.79 -4.03 0.60
C SER A 100 -24.95 -5.55 0.72
N TYR A 101 -26.09 -5.98 1.26
CA TYR A 101 -26.44 -7.40 1.32
C TYR A 101 -26.44 -8.05 -0.08
N PHE A 102 -27.10 -7.40 -1.04
CA PHE A 102 -27.23 -7.92 -2.40
C PHE A 102 -25.88 -8.01 -3.11
N GLU A 103 -25.01 -7.01 -2.95
CA GLU A 103 -23.66 -7.08 -3.51
C GLU A 103 -22.87 -8.25 -2.92
N ARG A 104 -22.96 -8.48 -1.60
CA ARG A 104 -22.27 -9.61 -0.98
C ARG A 104 -22.80 -10.96 -1.47
N LYS A 105 -24.12 -11.09 -1.56
CA LYS A 105 -24.77 -12.28 -2.09
C LYS A 105 -24.40 -12.55 -3.56
N ASN A 106 -24.39 -11.50 -4.39
CA ASN A 106 -23.99 -11.61 -5.79
C ASN A 106 -22.52 -12.04 -5.92
N ARG A 107 -21.62 -11.50 -5.08
CA ARG A 107 -20.21 -11.95 -5.05
C ARG A 107 -20.08 -13.43 -4.70
N LEU A 108 -20.82 -13.94 -3.73
CA LEU A 108 -20.81 -15.37 -3.37
C LEU A 108 -21.36 -16.25 -4.51
N ARG A 109 -22.39 -15.78 -5.21
CA ARG A 109 -22.97 -16.53 -6.32
C ARG A 109 -22.08 -16.52 -7.57
N GLU A 110 -21.61 -15.35 -7.96
CA GLU A 110 -20.95 -15.14 -9.26
C GLU A 110 -19.45 -15.42 -9.21
N VAL A 111 -18.79 -15.11 -8.09
CA VAL A 111 -17.34 -15.29 -7.95
C VAL A 111 -17.01 -16.60 -7.22
N ALA A 112 -17.70 -16.89 -6.12
CA ALA A 112 -17.45 -18.12 -5.35
C ALA A 112 -18.19 -19.34 -5.93
N GLY A 113 -19.11 -19.14 -6.89
CA GLY A 113 -19.86 -20.22 -7.53
C GLY A 113 -20.88 -20.92 -6.62
N LEU A 114 -21.24 -20.31 -5.49
CA LEU A 114 -22.17 -20.91 -4.54
C LEU A 114 -23.61 -20.84 -5.05
N THR A 115 -24.34 -21.93 -4.85
CA THR A 115 -25.77 -21.98 -5.13
C THR A 115 -26.57 -21.17 -4.11
N GLU A 116 -27.77 -20.75 -4.51
CA GLU A 116 -28.67 -20.00 -3.64
C GLU A 116 -29.00 -20.77 -2.35
N ALA A 117 -29.14 -22.09 -2.45
CA ALA A 117 -29.43 -22.97 -1.32
C ALA A 117 -28.25 -23.04 -0.33
N GLU A 118 -27.01 -23.14 -0.83
CA GLU A 118 -25.80 -23.13 0.01
C GLU A 118 -25.63 -21.80 0.73
N ILE A 119 -25.83 -20.69 0.02
CA ILE A 119 -25.81 -19.34 0.59
C ILE A 119 -26.86 -19.24 1.71
N PHE A 120 -28.09 -19.67 1.46
CA PHE A 120 -29.15 -19.65 2.47
C PHE A 120 -28.82 -20.49 3.72
N CYS A 121 -28.30 -21.70 3.51
CA CYS A 121 -27.88 -22.58 4.61
C CYS A 121 -26.72 -21.98 5.43
N ALA A 122 -25.76 -21.35 4.75
CA ALA A 122 -24.64 -20.66 5.38
C ALA A 122 -25.13 -19.44 6.20
N GLU A 123 -26.04 -18.64 5.65
CA GLU A 123 -26.63 -17.48 6.35
C GLU A 123 -27.36 -17.91 7.62
N ARG A 124 -28.21 -18.93 7.50
CA ARG A 124 -28.96 -19.47 8.64
C ARG A 124 -28.01 -19.99 9.73
N SER A 125 -26.91 -20.61 9.35
CA SER A 125 -25.89 -21.09 10.28
C SER A 125 -25.12 -19.95 10.94
N PHE A 126 -24.72 -18.93 10.18
CA PHE A 126 -24.06 -17.74 10.69
C PHE A 126 -24.92 -17.00 11.73
N LEU A 127 -26.20 -16.74 11.41
CA LEU A 127 -27.12 -16.07 12.32
C LEU A 127 -27.39 -16.88 13.60
N ARG A 128 -27.43 -18.21 13.50
CA ARG A 128 -27.54 -19.09 14.68
C ARG A 128 -26.31 -18.98 15.56
N ASN A 129 -25.11 -18.96 14.98
CA ASN A 129 -23.85 -18.86 15.72
C ASN A 129 -23.71 -17.47 16.37
N LYS A 130 -24.01 -16.39 15.63
CA LYS A 130 -24.00 -15.02 16.17
C LYS A 130 -24.88 -14.83 17.40
N ARG A 131 -26.04 -15.50 17.47
CA ARG A 131 -26.91 -15.47 18.67
C ARG A 131 -26.26 -16.13 19.88
N ARG A 132 -25.41 -17.14 19.67
CA ARG A 132 -24.65 -17.81 20.74
C ARG A 132 -23.51 -16.92 21.22
N ASP A 133 -22.81 -16.28 20.28
CA ASP A 133 -21.66 -15.41 20.56
C ASP A 133 -22.06 -14.04 21.14
N GLY A 134 -23.34 -13.65 20.98
CA GLY A 134 -23.94 -12.46 21.58
C GLY A 134 -23.98 -12.42 23.11
N HIS A 135 -23.44 -13.45 23.79
CA HIS A 135 -23.37 -13.52 25.25
C HIS A 135 -22.09 -12.92 25.87
N CYS A 136 -21.18 -12.34 25.06
CA CYS A 136 -19.91 -11.77 25.55
C CYS A 136 -19.79 -10.25 25.46
N LEU A 137 -20.89 -9.47 25.50
CA LEU A 137 -20.80 -8.01 25.66
C LEU A 137 -21.77 -7.49 26.73
N ARG A 138 -21.16 -7.13 27.87
CA ARG A 138 -21.66 -6.61 29.16
C ARG A 138 -22.18 -7.68 30.15
N PRO A 139 -21.49 -7.89 31.30
CA PRO A 139 -22.15 -8.52 32.44
C PRO A 139 -23.37 -7.67 32.83
N PRO A 140 -24.48 -8.30 33.28
CA PRO A 140 -25.60 -7.56 33.82
C PRO A 140 -25.08 -6.64 34.94
N PRO A 141 -25.58 -5.39 35.08
CA PRO A 141 -25.20 -4.56 36.20
C PRO A 141 -25.50 -5.34 37.50
N PRO A 142 -24.63 -5.27 38.51
CA PRO A 142 -24.89 -5.92 39.79
C PRO A 142 -26.28 -5.48 40.26
N SER A 143 -27.10 -6.46 40.66
CA SER A 143 -28.45 -6.28 41.16
C SER A 143 -28.43 -5.31 42.35
N GLY A 144 -28.66 -4.02 42.07
CA GLY A 144 -28.57 -2.95 43.05
C GLY A 144 -28.40 -1.53 42.51
N VAL A 145 -28.02 -1.34 41.23
CA VAL A 145 -27.87 0.03 40.69
C VAL A 145 -29.16 0.50 40.02
N VAL A 146 -29.98 1.25 40.77
CA VAL A 146 -31.16 1.95 40.25
C VAL A 146 -30.68 3.24 39.57
N PHE A 147 -30.80 3.32 38.24
CA PHE A 147 -30.60 4.59 37.55
C PHE A 147 -31.83 5.47 37.77
N ALA A 148 -31.65 6.58 38.49
CA ALA A 148 -32.69 7.59 38.67
C ALA A 148 -32.93 8.32 37.34
N ASP A 149 -34.10 8.07 36.74
CA ASP A 149 -34.55 8.73 35.50
C ASP A 149 -34.82 10.23 35.76
N HIS A 150 -33.90 11.09 35.35
CA HIS A 150 -33.99 12.55 35.48
C HIS A 150 -34.74 13.20 34.30
N ARG A 151 -35.84 12.60 33.84
CA ARG A 151 -36.79 13.28 32.93
C ARG A 151 -38.06 13.70 33.64
N LYS A 152 -37.94 14.70 34.52
CA LYS A 152 -39.03 15.64 34.82
C LYS A 152 -38.45 17.03 35.03
N ASN A 153 -38.47 17.84 33.98
CA ASN A 153 -38.90 19.24 34.01
C ASN A 153 -38.75 19.88 32.63
N ARG A 154 -39.84 19.84 31.86
CA ARG A 154 -40.20 20.91 30.93
C ARG A 154 -41.72 20.98 30.89
N SER A 155 -42.28 21.87 31.69
CA SER A 155 -43.63 22.39 31.52
C SER A 155 -43.59 23.87 31.88
N ASN A 156 -44.11 24.66 30.93
CA ASN A 156 -44.28 26.11 30.84
C ASN A 156 -43.03 26.99 30.76
#